data_AF-A0A7R9R0S4-F1
#
_entry.id   AF-A0A7R9R0S4-F1
#
_cell.length_a   1.000
_cell.length_b   1.000
_cell.length_c   1.000
_cell.angle_alpha   90.00
_cell.angle_beta   90.00
_cell.angle_gamma   90.00
#
_symmetry.space_group_name_H-M   'P 1'
#
loop_
_entity.id
_entity.type
_entity.pdbx_description
1 polymer ?
#
loop_
_entity_poly.entity_id
_entity_poly.type
_entity_poly.pdbx_seq_one_letter_code
_entity_poly.pdbx_strand_id
1 'polypeptide(L)'
;MISDECIKMKDQELGTASHDTLYGELAIKSQEIQIRNIIKMSKRLNAFKSLCEQDKVILIKYASFEIITLRMVLNFNFQDMYWTANINTGKQDITCKLTAIILFNPNRPNLVNKNTIKLQQYVYFHLLKRYLQMKYRSELLSNGKLLRLIKNL
;
A
#
# COMPACT_ATOMS: atom_id res chain seq x y z
N MET A 1 18.51 8.76 4.46
CA MET A 1 18.46 9.97 5.30
C MET A 1 17.33 10.89 4.85
N ILE A 2 16.08 10.41 4.87
CA ILE A 2 14.90 11.26 4.62
C ILE A 2 13.85 10.78 5.63
N SER A 3 14.04 11.13 6.90
CA SER A 3 13.05 10.89 7.95
C SER A 3 12.97 12.01 8.98
N ASP A 4 13.97 12.90 9.05
CA ASP A 4 13.98 13.98 10.06
C ASP A 4 13.66 15.37 9.48
N GLU A 5 13.66 15.55 8.15
CA GLU A 5 13.40 16.85 7.52
C GLU A 5 11.92 17.23 7.41
N CYS A 6 10.98 16.29 7.52
CA CYS A 6 9.55 16.63 7.43
C CYS A 6 8.93 17.18 8.72
N ILE A 7 9.68 17.24 9.84
CA ILE A 7 9.15 17.68 11.15
C ILE A 7 9.80 18.99 11.64
N LYS A 8 10.76 19.58 10.92
CA LYS A 8 11.45 20.81 11.36
C LYS A 8 11.57 21.92 10.29
N MET A 9 10.45 22.44 9.79
CA MET A 9 10.37 23.74 9.07
C MET A 9 8.91 24.23 9.11
N LYS A 10 8.47 25.41 9.58
CA LYS A 10 9.06 26.70 9.96
C LYS A 10 8.16 27.31 11.06
N ASP A 11 8.68 27.56 12.26
CA ASP A 11 8.01 28.38 13.29
C ASP A 11 8.13 29.90 13.03
N GLN A 12 8.46 30.33 11.80
CA GLN A 12 8.84 31.72 11.52
C GLN A 12 8.12 32.35 10.32
N GLU A 13 6.94 31.86 9.98
CA GLU A 13 5.96 32.60 9.17
C GLU A 13 4.57 32.47 9.81
N LEU A 14 4.43 32.95 11.05
CA LEU A 14 3.12 33.14 11.70
C LEU A 14 2.41 34.34 11.05
N GLY A 15 1.83 34.09 9.88
CA GLY A 15 0.91 34.98 9.20
C GLY A 15 -0.42 34.27 8.97
N THR A 16 -1.36 34.42 9.91
CA THR A 16 -2.82 34.32 9.70
C THR A 16 -3.45 33.01 9.17
N ALA A 17 -2.72 31.91 8.99
CA ALA A 17 -3.35 30.62 8.70
C ALA A 17 -3.81 29.94 10.00
N SER A 18 -5.10 29.63 10.11
CA SER A 18 -5.62 28.75 11.19
C SER A 18 -4.82 27.45 11.22
N HIS A 19 -4.49 26.94 12.41
CA HIS A 19 -3.76 25.68 12.58
C HIS A 19 -4.36 24.54 11.74
N ASP A 20 -5.69 24.51 11.59
CA ASP A 20 -6.42 23.53 10.78
C ASP A 20 -6.04 23.56 9.29
N THR A 21 -5.83 24.76 8.74
CA THR A 21 -5.42 24.94 7.33
C THR A 21 -4.01 24.39 7.10
N LEU A 22 -3.10 24.60 8.05
CA LEU A 22 -1.72 24.12 7.97
C LEU A 22 -1.64 22.58 7.99
N TYR A 23 -2.38 21.93 8.89
CA TYR A 23 -2.45 20.46 8.93
C TYR A 23 -3.07 19.87 7.66
N GLY A 24 -4.11 20.53 7.13
CA GLY A 24 -4.71 20.16 5.84
C GLY A 24 -3.71 20.19 4.69
N GLU A 25 -2.94 21.27 4.56
CA GLU A 25 -1.92 21.41 3.52
C GLU A 25 -0.80 20.37 3.62
N LEU A 26 -0.31 20.09 4.83
CA LEU A 26 0.71 19.06 5.06
C LEU A 26 0.20 17.67 4.71
N ALA A 27 -1.04 17.35 5.05
CA ALA A 27 -1.67 16.07 4.69
C ALA A 27 -1.79 15.90 3.17
N ILE A 28 -2.20 16.95 2.46
CA ILE A 28 -2.30 16.94 0.98
C ILE A 28 -0.93 16.70 0.35
N LYS A 29 0.10 17.45 0.77
CA LYS A 29 1.47 17.30 0.26
C LYS A 29 2.02 15.88 0.51
N SER A 30 1.76 15.32 1.69
CA SER A 30 2.15 13.95 2.04
C SER A 30 1.49 12.92 1.11
N GLN A 31 0.19 13.05 0.86
CA GLN A 31 -0.54 12.15 -0.06
C GLN A 31 -0.01 12.26 -1.50
N GLU A 32 0.28 13.46 -1.99
CA GLU A 32 0.84 13.68 -3.32
C GLU A 32 2.19 12.95 -3.50
N ILE A 33 3.06 13.01 -2.48
CA ILE A 33 4.32 12.27 -2.44
C ILE A 33 4.06 10.76 -2.49
N GLN A 34 3.10 10.27 -1.72
CA GLN A 34 2.76 8.84 -1.70
C GLN A 34 2.22 8.36 -3.05
N ILE A 35 1.38 9.14 -3.73
CA ILE A 35 0.88 8.82 -5.07
C ILE A 35 2.05 8.74 -6.06
N ARG A 36 2.97 9.70 -6.04
CA ARG A 36 4.20 9.65 -6.87
C ARG A 36 5.00 8.38 -6.61
N ASN A 37 5.15 7.98 -5.36
CA ASN A 37 5.86 6.76 -4.98
C ASN A 37 5.14 5.49 -5.46
N ILE A 38 3.81 5.44 -5.38
CA ILE A 38 2.99 4.34 -5.89
C ILE A 38 3.14 4.24 -7.42
N ILE A 39 3.14 5.35 -8.15
CA ILE A 39 3.39 5.37 -9.59
C ILE A 39 4.79 4.84 -9.90
N LYS A 40 5.83 5.34 -9.22
CA LYS A 40 7.22 4.89 -9.40
C LYS A 40 7.36 3.38 -9.15
N MET A 41 6.77 2.89 -8.07
CA MET A 41 6.75 1.46 -7.73
C MET A 41 6.02 0.64 -8.79
N SER A 42 4.82 1.07 -9.22
CA SER A 42 4.01 0.35 -10.22
C SER A 42 4.75 0.23 -11.55
N LYS A 43 5.44 1.30 -11.97
CA LYS A 43 6.30 1.29 -13.17
C LYS A 43 7.47 0.31 -13.09
N ARG A 44 7.82 -0.26 -11.94
CA ARG A 44 8.85 -1.31 -11.82
C ARG A 44 8.30 -2.71 -12.08
N LEU A 45 6.98 -2.91 -12.03
CA LEU A 45 6.33 -4.20 -12.23
C LEU A 45 6.18 -4.49 -13.72
N ASN A 46 6.76 -5.58 -14.22
CA ASN A 46 6.68 -5.94 -15.65
C ASN A 46 5.23 -6.10 -16.13
N ALA A 47 4.38 -6.72 -15.31
CA ALA A 47 2.96 -6.86 -15.55
C ALA A 47 2.22 -5.51 -15.70
N PHE A 48 2.65 -4.46 -14.99
CA PHE A 48 2.06 -3.14 -15.12
C PHE A 48 2.56 -2.43 -16.38
N LYS A 49 3.86 -2.58 -16.70
CA LYS A 49 4.47 -2.00 -17.92
C LYS A 49 3.76 -2.47 -19.20
N SER A 50 3.37 -3.75 -19.25
CA SER A 50 2.72 -4.36 -20.41
C SER A 50 1.25 -3.98 -20.62
N LEU A 51 0.62 -3.28 -19.67
CA LEU A 51 -0.77 -2.82 -19.83
C LEU A 51 -0.86 -1.60 -20.77
N CYS A 52 -2.05 -1.37 -21.32
CA CYS A 52 -2.33 -0.12 -22.04
C CYS A 52 -2.37 1.07 -21.06
N GLU A 53 -2.14 2.28 -21.56
CA GLU A 53 -2.09 3.50 -20.72
C GLU A 53 -3.40 3.77 -19.99
N GLN A 54 -4.54 3.48 -20.62
CA GLN A 54 -5.85 3.61 -19.98
C GLN A 54 -5.97 2.74 -18.73
N ASP A 55 -5.62 1.44 -18.82
CA ASP A 55 -5.64 0.54 -17.68
C ASP A 55 -4.67 0.99 -16.59
N LYS A 56 -3.47 1.47 -16.96
CA LYS A 56 -2.49 2.02 -16.00
C LYS A 56 -3.08 3.18 -15.20
N VAL A 57 -3.71 4.14 -15.88
CA VAL A 57 -4.34 5.32 -15.24
C VAL A 57 -5.48 4.90 -14.33
N ILE A 58 -6.37 4.02 -14.81
CA ILE A 58 -7.52 3.51 -14.03
C ILE A 58 -7.01 2.81 -12.76
N LEU A 59 -6.09 1.86 -12.89
CA LEU A 59 -5.58 1.10 -11.74
C LEU A 59 -4.94 2.02 -10.69
N ILE A 60 -4.09 2.97 -11.10
CA ILE A 60 -3.47 3.93 -10.17
C ILE A 60 -4.52 4.81 -9.51
N LYS A 61 -5.48 5.35 -10.28
CA LYS A 61 -6.53 6.25 -9.78
C LYS A 61 -7.33 5.60 -8.65
N TYR A 62 -7.74 4.34 -8.83
CA TYR A 62 -8.55 3.65 -7.82
C TYR A 62 -7.71 3.03 -6.69
N ALA A 63 -6.52 2.51 -6.98
CA ALA A 63 -5.72 1.81 -5.98
C ALA A 63 -4.98 2.75 -5.02
N SER A 64 -4.63 3.97 -5.43
CA SER A 64 -3.72 4.82 -4.65
C SER A 64 -4.26 5.13 -3.25
N PHE A 65 -5.54 5.46 -3.12
CA PHE A 65 -6.16 5.73 -1.82
C PHE A 65 -6.18 4.48 -0.93
N GLU A 66 -6.59 3.33 -1.47
CA GLU A 66 -6.63 2.06 -0.75
C GLU A 66 -5.23 1.64 -0.26
N ILE A 67 -4.19 1.84 -1.08
CA ILE A 67 -2.80 1.55 -0.73
C ILE A 67 -2.29 2.50 0.35
N ILE A 68 -2.60 3.80 0.26
CA ILE A 68 -2.22 4.78 1.29
C ILE A 68 -2.88 4.42 2.61
N THR A 69 -4.18 4.12 2.61
CA THR A 69 -4.93 3.68 3.80
C THR A 69 -4.39 2.39 4.40
N LEU A 70 -4.11 1.38 3.57
CA LEU A 70 -3.49 0.14 4.03
C LEU A 70 -2.12 0.42 4.68
N ARG A 71 -1.28 1.22 4.03
CA ARG A 71 0.06 1.57 4.52
C ARG A 71 0.03 2.41 5.77
N MET A 72 -0.99 3.25 5.93
CA MET A 72 -1.27 3.86 7.22
C MET A 72 -1.48 2.70 8.18
N VAL A 73 -2.61 1.98 8.14
CA VAL A 73 -2.98 0.96 9.13
C VAL A 73 -1.84 0.00 9.50
N LEU A 74 -1.08 -0.49 8.53
CA LEU A 74 0.02 -1.44 8.77
C LEU A 74 1.24 -0.85 9.51
N ASN A 75 1.43 0.47 9.42
CA ASN A 75 2.50 1.19 10.11
C ASN A 75 2.02 1.89 11.39
N PHE A 76 0.74 1.73 11.78
CA PHE A 76 0.25 2.23 13.07
C PHE A 76 0.92 1.44 14.19
N ASN A 77 1.56 2.15 15.11
CA ASN A 77 1.95 1.60 16.40
C ASN A 77 0.81 1.88 17.39
N PHE A 78 0.07 0.83 17.75
CA PHE A 78 -1.07 0.94 18.67
C PHE A 78 -0.62 1.26 20.11
N GLN A 79 0.56 0.79 20.52
CA GLN A 79 1.03 0.95 21.90
C GLN A 79 1.34 2.41 22.21
N ASP A 80 1.92 3.11 21.25
CA ASP A 80 2.35 4.50 21.43
C ASP A 80 1.48 5.50 20.64
N MET A 81 0.42 5.01 19.99
CA MET A 81 -0.57 5.79 19.23
C MET A 81 0.03 6.71 18.14
N TYR A 82 1.15 6.30 17.52
CA TYR A 82 1.79 7.04 16.42
C TYR A 82 2.08 6.17 15.20
N TRP A 83 2.31 6.81 14.03
CA TRP A 83 2.69 6.12 12.80
C TRP A 83 4.21 5.97 12.71
N THR A 84 4.68 4.74 12.54
CA THR A 84 6.11 4.48 12.29
C THR A 84 6.46 4.80 10.84
N ALA A 85 7.43 5.69 10.61
CA ALA A 85 7.95 5.95 9.26
C ALA A 85 8.93 4.86 8.78
N ASN A 86 9.38 3.98 9.68
CA ASN A 86 10.41 3.00 9.39
C ASN A 86 9.83 1.74 8.74
N ILE A 87 10.06 1.64 7.43
CA ILE A 87 9.56 0.56 6.59
C ILE A 87 10.33 -0.76 6.87
N ASN A 88 11.47 -0.75 7.59
CA ASN A 88 12.46 -1.86 7.63
C ASN A 88 12.13 -3.05 8.56
N THR A 89 10.86 -3.45 8.65
CA THR A 89 10.47 -4.67 9.38
C THR A 89 10.13 -5.79 8.41
N GLY A 90 10.23 -7.06 8.84
CA GLY A 90 9.82 -8.23 8.04
C GLY A 90 8.32 -8.26 7.62
N LYS A 91 7.59 -7.17 7.83
CA LYS A 91 6.25 -6.87 7.32
C LYS A 91 6.28 -6.39 5.86
N GLN A 92 7.42 -5.90 5.33
CA GLN A 92 7.53 -5.38 3.96
C GLN A 92 7.04 -6.37 2.91
N ASP A 93 7.37 -7.64 3.06
CA ASP A 93 7.00 -8.70 2.12
C ASP A 93 5.49 -8.90 2.00
N ILE A 94 4.76 -8.73 3.10
CA ILE A 94 3.30 -8.85 3.13
C ILE A 94 2.70 -7.58 2.55
N THR A 95 3.17 -6.41 2.99
CA THR A 95 2.69 -5.10 2.52
C THR A 95 2.86 -4.93 1.01
N CYS A 96 4.00 -5.36 0.44
CA CYS A 96 4.25 -5.30 -0.99
C CYS A 96 3.30 -6.21 -1.78
N LYS A 97 3.02 -7.43 -1.30
CA LYS A 97 2.09 -8.36 -1.95
C LYS A 97 0.64 -7.86 -1.85
N LEU A 98 0.22 -7.34 -0.70
CA LEU A 98 -1.10 -6.70 -0.53
C LEU A 98 -1.26 -5.47 -1.43
N THR A 99 -0.23 -4.63 -1.51
CA THR A 99 -0.21 -3.47 -2.42
C THR A 99 -0.42 -3.91 -3.87
N ALA A 100 0.25 -4.98 -4.31
CA ALA A 100 0.10 -5.49 -5.67
C ALA A 100 -1.29 -6.10 -5.92
N ILE A 101 -1.88 -6.79 -4.95
CA ILE A 101 -3.25 -7.31 -5.02
C ILE A 101 -4.27 -6.16 -5.19
N ILE A 102 -4.12 -5.09 -4.40
CA ILE A 102 -4.97 -3.90 -4.48
C ILE A 102 -4.79 -3.19 -5.84
N LEU A 103 -3.54 -3.07 -6.30
CA LEU A 103 -3.20 -2.43 -7.57
C LEU A 103 -3.83 -3.17 -8.76
N PHE A 104 -3.72 -4.50 -8.83
CA PHE A 104 -4.24 -5.31 -9.93
C PHE A 104 -5.68 -5.78 -9.70
N ASN A 105 -6.58 -4.89 -9.29
CA ASN A 105 -7.99 -5.24 -9.12
C ASN A 105 -8.74 -5.24 -10.48
N PRO A 106 -9.26 -6.38 -10.97
CA PRO A 106 -9.94 -6.45 -12.27
C PRO A 106 -11.37 -5.89 -12.26
N ASN A 107 -11.92 -5.61 -11.07
CA ASN A 107 -13.28 -5.12 -10.90
C ASN A 107 -13.38 -3.59 -11.01
N ARG A 108 -12.27 -2.88 -11.34
CA ARG A 108 -12.36 -1.44 -11.60
C ARG A 108 -13.19 -1.18 -12.86
N PRO A 109 -13.99 -0.10 -12.86
CA PRO A 109 -14.78 0.26 -14.04
C PRO A 109 -13.86 0.63 -15.21
N ASN A 110 -14.37 0.43 -16.44
CA ASN A 110 -13.73 0.87 -17.69
C ASN A 110 -12.35 0.26 -18.00
N LEU A 111 -11.97 -0.82 -17.32
CA LEU A 111 -10.77 -1.60 -17.65
C LEU A 111 -10.96 -2.36 -18.98
N VAL A 112 -9.93 -2.30 -19.81
CA VAL A 112 -9.84 -3.01 -21.09
C VAL A 112 -9.39 -4.44 -20.86
N ASN A 113 -8.23 -4.65 -20.21
CA ASN A 113 -7.60 -5.97 -20.10
C ASN A 113 -7.90 -6.69 -18.77
N LYS A 114 -9.18 -6.83 -18.42
CA LYS A 114 -9.61 -7.41 -17.13
C LYS A 114 -9.04 -8.81 -16.87
N ASN A 115 -8.96 -9.67 -17.88
CA ASN A 115 -8.44 -11.03 -17.73
C ASN A 115 -6.96 -11.05 -17.36
N THR A 116 -6.13 -10.25 -18.05
CA THR A 116 -4.71 -10.09 -17.74
C THR A 116 -4.53 -9.56 -16.32
N ILE A 117 -5.28 -8.53 -15.96
CA ILE A 117 -5.22 -7.92 -14.62
C ILE A 117 -5.63 -8.94 -13.54
N LYS A 118 -6.70 -9.70 -13.76
CA LYS A 118 -7.17 -10.76 -12.86
C LYS A 118 -6.09 -11.84 -12.66
N LEU A 119 -5.45 -12.28 -13.75
CA LEU A 119 -4.35 -13.25 -13.67
C LEU A 119 -3.19 -12.72 -12.83
N GLN A 120 -2.80 -11.46 -13.05
CA GLN A 120 -1.73 -10.83 -12.26
C GLN A 120 -2.12 -10.74 -10.78
N GLN A 121 -3.36 -10.38 -10.48
CA GLN A 121 -3.87 -10.37 -9.12
C GLN A 121 -3.76 -11.75 -8.45
N TYR A 122 -4.16 -12.82 -9.14
CA TYR A 122 -4.07 -14.19 -8.64
C TYR A 122 -2.64 -14.62 -8.34
N VAL A 123 -1.67 -14.22 -9.16
CA VAL A 123 -0.25 -14.50 -8.90
C VAL A 123 0.16 -13.90 -7.54
N TYR A 124 -0.20 -12.64 -7.26
CA TYR A 124 0.14 -12.02 -5.98
C TYR A 124 -0.63 -12.61 -4.79
N PHE A 125 -1.89 -12.99 -4.97
CA PHE A 125 -2.64 -13.75 -3.97
C PHE A 125 -1.96 -15.08 -3.64
N HIS A 126 -1.57 -15.84 -4.66
CA HIS A 126 -0.88 -17.11 -4.47
C HIS A 126 0.47 -16.94 -3.76
N LEU A 127 1.27 -15.94 -4.16
CA LEU A 127 2.54 -15.62 -3.51
C LEU A 127 2.35 -15.22 -2.05
N LEU A 128 1.31 -14.44 -1.73
CA LEU A 128 0.99 -14.05 -0.36
C LEU A 128 0.58 -15.28 0.45
N LYS A 129 -0.33 -16.10 -0.06
CA LYS A 129 -0.78 -17.34 0.59
C LYS A 129 0.39 -18.26 0.90
N ARG A 130 1.27 -18.50 -0.07
CA ARG A 130 2.47 -19.34 0.11
C ARG A 130 3.44 -18.74 1.14
N TYR A 131 3.66 -17.42 1.12
CA TYR A 131 4.49 -16.74 2.10
C TYR A 131 3.95 -16.91 3.52
N LEU A 132 2.64 -16.70 3.72
CA LEU A 132 1.99 -16.86 5.02
C LEU A 132 2.06 -18.31 5.51
N GLN A 133 1.78 -19.28 4.63
CA GLN A 133 1.89 -20.72 4.96
C GLN A 133 3.31 -21.11 5.40
N MET A 134 4.33 -20.56 4.75
CA MET A 134 5.73 -20.84 5.08
C MET A 134 6.14 -20.17 6.40
N LYS A 135 5.81 -18.88 6.56
CA LYS A 135 6.22 -18.08 7.72
C LYS A 135 5.56 -18.53 9.01
N TYR A 136 4.29 -18.92 8.95
CA TYR A 136 3.49 -19.30 10.11
C TYR A 136 3.31 -20.81 10.22
N ARG A 137 4.15 -21.62 9.55
CA ARG A 137 3.98 -23.09 9.47
C ARG A 137 3.86 -23.76 10.84
N SER A 138 4.66 -23.35 11.82
CA SER A 138 4.62 -23.87 13.19
C SER A 138 3.32 -23.48 13.91
N GLU A 139 2.89 -22.23 13.75
CA GLU A 139 1.69 -21.69 14.36
C GLU A 139 0.40 -22.25 13.71
N LEU A 140 0.43 -22.54 12.40
CA LEU A 140 -0.64 -23.22 11.66
C LEU A 140 -0.89 -24.65 12.12
N LEU A 141 0.17 -25.39 12.47
CA LEU A 141 0.06 -26.76 13.00
C LEU A 141 -0.59 -26.75 14.38
N SER A 142 -0.32 -25.72 15.18
CA SER A 142 -0.86 -25.56 16.53
C SER A 142 -2.25 -24.91 16.57
N ASN A 143 -2.63 -24.11 15.56
CA ASN A 143 -3.81 -23.24 15.61
C ASN A 143 -4.74 -23.44 14.40
N GLY A 144 -5.64 -24.43 14.49
CA GLY A 144 -6.53 -24.85 13.39
C GLY A 144 -7.46 -23.76 12.84
N LYS A 145 -7.72 -22.66 13.58
CA LYS A 145 -8.45 -21.48 13.08
C LYS A 145 -7.67 -20.72 12.01
N LEU A 146 -6.35 -20.59 12.15
CA LEU A 146 -5.49 -19.92 11.17
C LEU A 146 -5.42 -20.72 9.86
N LEU A 147 -5.40 -22.05 9.95
CA LEU A 147 -5.46 -22.95 8.79
C LEU A 147 -6.77 -22.76 7.99
N ARG A 148 -7.91 -22.56 8.65
CA ARG A 148 -9.20 -22.29 7.99
C ARG A 148 -9.22 -20.94 7.27
N LEU A 149 -8.69 -19.89 7.90
CA LEU A 149 -8.61 -18.55 7.29
C LEU A 149 -7.69 -18.54 6.06
N ILE A 150 -6.53 -19.20 6.13
CA ILE A 150 -5.58 -19.27 5.01
C ILE A 150 -6.11 -20.16 3.88
N LYS A 151 -6.88 -21.21 4.18
CA LYS A 151 -7.49 -22.05 3.13
C LYS A 151 -8.55 -21.30 2.33
N ASN A 152 -9.29 -20.40 2.97
CA ASN A 152 -10.42 -19.65 2.38
C ASN A 152 -10.03 -18.28 1.77
N LEU A 153 -8.76 -17.89 1.87
CA LEU A 153 -8.12 -16.84 1.05
C LEU A 153 -7.77 -17.37 -0.34
#